data_AF-A0A2E2UGG3-F1
#
_entry.id   AF-A0A2E2UGG3-F1
#
_cell.length_a   1.000
_cell.length_b   1.000
_cell.length_c   1.000
_cell.angle_alpha   90.00
_cell.angle_beta   90.00
_cell.angle_gamma   90.00
#
_symmetry.space_group_name_H-M   'P 1'
#
loop_
_entity.id
_entity.type
_entity.pdbx_description
1 polymer ?
#
loop_
_entity_poly.entity_id
_entity_poly.type
_entity_poly.pdbx_seq_one_letter_code
_entity_poly.pdbx_strand_id
1 'polypeptide(L)'
;MVSLKKLILVRHAKSSWEFNVQDIERPLSNRGLSDAKLMSIFLKGLNIEIDHIYTSNSKRTLQTSQIFIKNLELHEVPINENEILYDFSGEKVESFIRAIPSNLNTVIIFTHNNSCTNLLEKFAGLSKHVPTCGILIFDFDVSLWDEIDTGKCDFYFPKHLK
;
A
#
# COMPACT_ATOMS: atom_id res chain seq x y z
N MET A 1 28.04 -0.98 2.09
CA MET A 1 26.97 -0.72 1.10
C MET A 1 25.73 -0.41 1.90
N VAL A 2 25.08 0.72 1.64
CA VAL A 2 23.75 0.99 2.17
C VAL A 2 22.81 -0.04 1.54
N SER A 3 22.10 -0.83 2.33
CA SER A 3 20.96 -1.60 1.79
C SER A 3 19.86 -0.61 1.47
N LEU A 4 19.13 -0.79 0.37
CA LEU A 4 18.04 0.13 0.00
C LEU A 4 16.71 -0.41 0.53
N LYS A 5 15.93 0.43 1.23
CA LYS A 5 14.55 0.09 1.62
C LYS A 5 13.59 0.64 0.58
N LYS A 6 12.70 -0.24 0.08
CA LYS A 6 11.64 0.10 -0.85
C LYS A 6 10.28 -0.17 -0.23
N LEU A 7 9.47 0.88 -0.10
CA LEU A 7 8.12 0.79 0.44
C LEU A 7 7.10 1.02 -0.67
N ILE A 8 6.25 0.04 -0.93
CA ILE A 8 5.10 0.18 -1.82
C ILE A 8 3.86 0.36 -0.95
N LEU A 9 3.25 1.55 -0.96
CA LEU A 9 1.97 1.80 -0.30
C LEU A 9 0.84 1.77 -1.33
N VAL A 10 -0.17 0.95 -1.06
CA VAL A 10 -1.39 0.87 -1.88
C VAL A 10 -2.59 1.29 -1.04
N ARG A 11 -3.22 2.41 -1.42
CA ARG A 11 -4.53 2.76 -0.86
C ARG A 11 -5.55 1.74 -1.37
N HIS A 12 -6.41 1.21 -0.50
CA HIS A 12 -7.47 0.29 -0.92
C HIS A 12 -8.28 0.83 -2.11
N ALA A 13 -8.77 -0.09 -2.95
CA ALA A 13 -9.63 0.26 -4.07
C ALA A 13 -11.02 0.73 -3.59
N LYS A 14 -11.80 1.34 -4.49
CA LYS A 14 -13.08 1.97 -4.13
C LYS A 14 -14.05 0.97 -3.50
N SER A 15 -14.45 1.21 -2.24
CA SER A 15 -15.46 0.43 -1.53
C SER A 15 -16.89 0.72 -2.00
N SER A 16 -17.80 -0.22 -1.77
CA SER A 16 -19.23 -0.05 -1.97
C SER A 16 -19.89 0.59 -0.74
N TRP A 17 -20.97 1.33 -0.99
CA TRP A 17 -21.88 1.89 0.03
C TRP A 17 -23.28 1.27 -0.05
N GLU A 18 -23.49 0.31 -0.97
CA GLU A 18 -24.81 -0.30 -1.23
C GLU A 18 -25.24 -1.29 -0.14
N PHE A 19 -24.32 -1.69 0.74
CA PHE A 19 -24.55 -2.66 1.79
C PHE A 19 -24.67 -1.97 3.14
N ASN A 20 -25.68 -2.33 3.93
CA ASN A 20 -25.84 -1.87 5.30
C ASN A 20 -24.98 -2.71 6.27
N VAL A 21 -23.66 -2.50 6.22
CA VAL A 21 -22.67 -3.22 7.03
C VAL A 21 -21.77 -2.25 7.78
N GLN A 22 -21.08 -2.73 8.82
CA GLN A 22 -20.05 -1.94 9.52
C GLN A 22 -18.92 -1.53 8.56
N ASP A 23 -18.23 -0.41 8.84
CA ASP A 23 -17.23 0.12 7.89
C ASP A 23 -16.14 -0.90 7.53
N ILE A 24 -15.64 -1.64 8.53
CA ILE A 24 -14.61 -2.67 8.34
C ILE A 24 -15.05 -3.78 7.38
N GLU A 25 -16.35 -4.08 7.33
CA GLU A 25 -16.97 -5.13 6.51
C GLU A 25 -17.39 -4.66 5.11
N ARG A 26 -17.15 -3.39 4.76
CA ARG A 26 -17.55 -2.86 3.46
C ARG A 26 -16.71 -3.47 2.34
N PRO A 27 -17.34 -4.13 1.35
CA PRO A 27 -16.62 -4.73 0.23
C PRO A 27 -16.20 -3.67 -0.80
N LEU A 28 -15.41 -4.09 -1.79
CA LEU A 28 -15.14 -3.32 -2.99
C LEU A 28 -16.40 -3.12 -3.84
N SER A 29 -16.46 -1.98 -4.51
CA SER A 29 -17.43 -1.71 -5.59
C SER A 29 -16.95 -2.34 -6.91
N ASN A 30 -17.83 -2.47 -7.91
CA ASN A 30 -17.46 -2.94 -9.26
C ASN A 30 -16.34 -2.09 -9.89
N ARG A 31 -16.39 -0.76 -9.70
CA ARG A 31 -15.30 0.14 -10.10
C ARG A 31 -14.01 -0.15 -9.33
N GLY A 32 -14.09 -0.39 -8.03
CA GLY A 32 -12.93 -0.76 -7.22
C GLY A 32 -12.26 -2.05 -7.68
N LEU A 33 -13.05 -3.09 -7.99
CA LEU A 33 -12.54 -4.34 -8.56
C LEU A 33 -11.81 -4.11 -9.89
N SER A 34 -12.36 -3.25 -10.75
CA SER A 34 -11.77 -2.91 -12.05
C SER A 34 -10.47 -2.12 -11.91
N ASP A 35 -10.46 -1.10 -11.04
CA ASP A 35 -9.28 -0.27 -10.77
C ASP A 35 -8.16 -1.11 -10.12
N ALA A 36 -8.50 -2.04 -9.20
CA ALA A 36 -7.52 -2.95 -8.59
C ALA A 36 -6.86 -3.88 -9.61
N LYS A 37 -7.63 -4.41 -10.58
CA LYS A 37 -7.08 -5.22 -11.68
C LYS A 37 -6.14 -4.40 -12.57
N LEU A 38 -6.56 -3.20 -12.97
CA LEU A 38 -5.76 -2.31 -13.81
C LEU A 38 -4.41 -1.96 -13.14
N MET A 39 -4.47 -1.51 -11.88
CA MET A 39 -3.29 -1.05 -11.16
C MET A 39 -2.33 -2.18 -10.80
N SER A 40 -2.83 -3.38 -10.52
CA SER A 40 -1.98 -4.54 -10.24
C SER A 40 -1.25 -5.04 -11.49
N ILE A 41 -1.90 -5.04 -12.65
CA ILE A 41 -1.24 -5.36 -13.94
C ILE A 41 -0.15 -4.34 -14.24
N PHE A 42 -0.43 -3.05 -14.01
CA PHE A 42 0.58 -2.00 -14.15
C PHE A 42 1.77 -2.22 -13.22
N LEU A 43 1.52 -2.48 -11.94
CA LEU A 43 2.60 -2.71 -10.96
C LEU A 43 3.43 -3.94 -11.31
N LYS A 44 2.81 -5.02 -11.82
CA LYS A 44 3.53 -6.19 -12.35
C LYS A 44 4.55 -5.79 -13.43
N GLY A 45 4.19 -4.86 -14.32
CA GLY A 45 5.05 -4.35 -15.37
C GLY A 45 6.31 -3.60 -14.88
N LEU A 46 6.33 -3.16 -13.61
CA LEU A 46 7.51 -2.55 -13.00
C LEU A 46 8.55 -3.58 -12.53
N ASN A 47 8.20 -4.88 -12.53
CA ASN A 47 9.10 -5.99 -12.20
C ASN A 47 9.86 -5.81 -10.87
N ILE A 48 9.13 -5.42 -9.82
CA ILE A 48 9.69 -5.21 -8.47
C ILE A 48 9.56 -6.51 -7.67
N GLU A 49 10.67 -7.03 -7.16
CA GLU A 49 10.68 -8.15 -6.22
C GLU A 49 10.20 -7.68 -4.83
N ILE A 50 9.25 -8.41 -4.25
CA ILE A 50 8.60 -8.06 -2.99
C ILE A 50 8.92 -9.16 -1.98
N ASP A 51 9.49 -8.78 -0.84
CA ASP A 51 9.88 -9.71 0.22
C ASP A 51 8.71 -10.04 1.15
N HIS A 52 7.81 -9.07 1.38
CA HIS A 52 6.72 -9.23 2.34
C HIS A 52 5.50 -8.38 1.99
N ILE A 53 4.32 -8.91 2.30
CA ILE A 53 3.01 -8.25 2.12
C ILE A 53 2.39 -7.96 3.49
N TYR A 54 1.95 -6.72 3.69
CA TYR A 54 1.15 -6.34 4.85
C TYR A 54 -0.18 -5.74 4.42
N THR A 55 -1.25 -6.05 5.15
CA THR A 55 -2.58 -5.52 4.83
C THR A 55 -3.36 -5.17 6.08
N SER A 56 -4.11 -4.08 6.04
CA SER A 56 -5.20 -3.86 6.98
C SER A 56 -6.23 -4.99 6.89
N ASN A 57 -6.83 -5.31 8.04
CA ASN A 57 -7.88 -6.33 8.19
C ASN A 57 -9.26 -5.91 7.66
N SER A 58 -9.43 -4.69 7.12
CA SER A 58 -10.70 -4.31 6.51
C SER A 58 -10.99 -5.12 5.25
N LYS A 59 -12.25 -5.47 5.02
CA LYS A 59 -12.67 -6.28 3.86
C LYS A 59 -12.23 -5.68 2.53
N ARG A 60 -12.31 -4.35 2.37
CA ARG A 60 -11.87 -3.63 1.16
C ARG A 60 -10.35 -3.68 0.96
N THR A 61 -9.54 -3.65 2.03
CA THR A 61 -8.08 -3.77 1.92
C THR A 61 -7.69 -5.20 1.57
N LEU A 62 -8.30 -6.20 2.22
CA LEU A 62 -8.11 -7.61 1.92
C LEU A 62 -8.50 -7.97 0.48
N GLN A 63 -9.65 -7.52 0.01
CA GLN A 63 -10.07 -7.75 -1.38
C GLN A 63 -9.13 -7.05 -2.38
N THR A 64 -8.60 -5.88 -2.04
CA THR A 64 -7.62 -5.19 -2.89
C THR A 64 -6.31 -5.99 -2.94
N SER A 65 -5.79 -6.42 -1.78
CA SER A 65 -4.53 -7.16 -1.70
C SER A 65 -4.60 -8.50 -2.43
N GLN A 66 -5.71 -9.23 -2.29
CA GLN A 66 -5.94 -10.50 -3.00
C GLN A 66 -5.87 -10.35 -4.52
N ILE A 67 -6.42 -9.26 -5.08
CA ILE A 67 -6.34 -8.98 -6.52
C ILE A 67 -4.90 -8.70 -6.94
N PHE A 68 -4.16 -7.91 -6.13
CA PHE A 68 -2.75 -7.63 -6.40
C PHE A 68 -1.90 -8.90 -6.32
N ILE A 69 -2.00 -9.67 -5.25
CA ILE A 69 -1.27 -10.94 -5.05
C ILE A 69 -1.45 -11.86 -6.25
N LYS A 70 -2.70 -12.06 -6.68
CA LYS A 70 -3.01 -12.90 -7.84
C LYS A 70 -2.36 -12.40 -9.12
N ASN A 71 -2.45 -11.11 -9.41
CA ASN A 71 -1.98 -10.56 -10.69
C ASN A 71 -0.45 -10.41 -10.73
N LEU A 72 0.16 -10.06 -9.60
CA LEU A 72 1.62 -9.98 -9.44
C LEU A 72 2.27 -11.36 -9.21
N GLU A 73 1.50 -12.44 -9.11
CA GLU A 73 1.98 -13.81 -8.88
C GLU A 73 2.73 -13.99 -7.54
N LEU A 74 2.34 -13.24 -6.50
CA LEU A 74 3.00 -13.22 -5.19
C LEU A 74 2.50 -14.32 -4.24
N HIS A 75 2.11 -15.48 -4.76
CA HIS A 75 1.49 -16.54 -3.96
C HIS A 75 2.41 -17.15 -2.90
N GLU A 76 3.73 -17.07 -3.12
CA GLU A 76 4.75 -17.58 -2.20
C GLU A 76 5.30 -16.49 -1.25
N VAL A 77 4.93 -15.23 -1.48
CA VAL A 77 5.39 -14.11 -0.65
C VAL A 77 4.62 -14.13 0.68
N PRO A 78 5.31 -14.10 1.84
CA PRO A 78 4.66 -14.06 3.13
C PRO A 78 3.73 -12.85 3.28
N ILE A 79 2.54 -13.08 3.86
CA ILE A 79 1.53 -12.05 4.11
C ILE A 79 1.17 -12.00 5.60
N ASN A 80 1.05 -10.78 6.13
CA ASN A 80 0.54 -10.53 7.47
C ASN A 80 -0.62 -9.51 7.43
N GLU A 81 -1.74 -9.89 8.02
CA GLU A 81 -2.82 -8.96 8.32
C GLU A 81 -2.54 -8.23 9.64
N ASN A 82 -2.77 -6.92 9.71
CA ASN A 82 -2.54 -6.16 10.93
C ASN A 82 -3.59 -5.06 11.10
N GLU A 83 -4.23 -5.02 12.27
CA GLU A 83 -5.23 -4.00 12.62
C GLU A 83 -4.65 -2.58 12.73
N ILE A 84 -3.36 -2.46 13.03
CA ILE A 84 -2.64 -1.17 13.06
C ILE A 84 -2.73 -0.46 11.71
N LEU A 85 -2.80 -1.23 10.61
CA LEU A 85 -2.92 -0.69 9.26
C LEU A 85 -4.32 -0.17 8.94
N TYR A 86 -5.33 -0.46 9.79
CA TYR A 86 -6.65 0.17 9.77
C TYR A 86 -6.59 1.54 10.48
N ASP A 87 -5.79 2.43 9.92
CA ASP A 87 -5.46 3.72 10.52
C ASP A 87 -6.09 4.90 9.78
N PHE A 88 -6.66 5.81 10.55
CA PHE A 88 -7.27 7.05 10.06
C PHE A 88 -6.48 8.30 10.48
N SER A 89 -5.46 8.19 11.33
CA SER A 89 -4.56 9.32 11.61
C SER A 89 -3.34 9.32 10.68
N GLY A 90 -2.82 8.14 10.33
CA GLY A 90 -1.62 7.95 9.52
C GLY A 90 -0.36 7.64 10.33
N GLU A 91 -0.31 8.11 11.58
CA GLU A 91 0.83 7.94 12.49
C GLU A 91 1.11 6.48 12.83
N LYS A 92 0.06 5.64 12.94
CA LYS A 92 0.26 4.25 13.34
C LYS A 92 0.92 3.43 12.23
N VAL A 93 0.62 3.75 10.97
CA VAL A 93 1.26 3.10 9.82
C VAL A 93 2.73 3.47 9.73
N GLU A 94 3.09 4.70 10.09
CA GLU A 94 4.51 5.08 10.18
C GLU A 94 5.25 4.25 11.22
N SER A 95 4.74 4.20 12.46
CA SER A 95 5.36 3.40 13.52
C SER A 95 5.45 1.93 13.13
N PHE A 96 4.44 1.41 12.43
CA PHE A 96 4.47 0.06 11.88
C PHE A 96 5.61 -0.13 10.89
N ILE A 97 5.78 0.79 9.93
CA ILE A 97 6.84 0.72 8.91
C ILE A 97 8.22 0.70 9.59
N ARG A 98 8.46 1.59 10.55
CA ARG A 98 9.74 1.68 11.27
C ARG A 98 10.09 0.41 12.05
N ALA A 99 9.07 -0.35 12.48
CA ALA A 99 9.23 -1.61 13.20
C ALA A 99 9.40 -2.85 12.29
N ILE A 100 9.40 -2.69 10.96
CA ILE A 100 9.58 -3.83 10.04
C ILE A 100 10.98 -4.44 10.23
N PRO A 101 11.11 -5.78 10.23
CA PRO A 101 12.39 -6.47 10.33
C PRO A 101 13.41 -5.98 9.29
N SER A 102 14.64 -5.72 9.73
CA SER A 102 15.70 -5.17 8.88
C SER A 102 16.16 -6.09 7.75
N ASN A 103 15.84 -7.40 7.81
CA ASN A 103 16.12 -8.35 6.74
C ASN A 103 15.17 -8.24 5.55
N LEU A 104 14.04 -7.51 5.67
CA LEU A 104 13.14 -7.22 4.56
C LEU A 104 13.57 -5.91 3.89
N ASN A 105 13.76 -5.91 2.58
CA ASN A 105 14.19 -4.74 1.81
C ASN A 105 13.03 -4.10 1.04
N THR A 106 12.17 -4.90 0.42
CA THR A 106 10.99 -4.43 -0.31
C THR A 106 9.71 -4.97 0.31
N VAL A 107 8.85 -4.07 0.75
CA VAL A 107 7.54 -4.44 1.34
C VAL A 107 6.41 -3.73 0.61
N ILE A 108 5.28 -4.41 0.49
CA ILE A 108 4.02 -3.80 0.02
C ILE A 108 3.00 -3.76 1.15
N ILE A 109 2.39 -2.60 1.35
CA ILE A 109 1.43 -2.34 2.42
C ILE A 109 0.10 -1.84 1.84
N PHE A 110 -0.99 -2.54 2.15
CA PHE A 110 -2.35 -2.15 1.79
C PHE A 110 -3.06 -1.43 2.94
N THR A 111 -3.37 -0.14 2.75
CA THR A 111 -3.90 0.74 3.82
C THR A 111 -4.93 1.75 3.29
N HIS A 112 -5.19 2.82 4.06
CA HIS A 112 -6.27 3.79 3.85
C HIS A 112 -5.73 5.16 3.44
N ASN A 113 -6.65 6.07 3.13
CA ASN A 113 -6.33 7.38 2.57
C ASN A 113 -5.41 8.22 3.47
N ASN A 114 -5.73 8.27 4.76
CA ASN A 114 -5.07 9.14 5.72
C ASN A 114 -3.60 8.77 5.85
N SER A 115 -3.30 7.47 6.00
CA SER A 115 -1.93 6.96 6.01
C SER A 115 -1.19 7.26 4.70
N CYS A 116 -1.79 7.00 3.53
CA CYS A 116 -1.11 7.29 2.26
C CYS A 116 -0.82 8.78 2.06
N THR A 117 -1.77 9.66 2.42
CA THR A 117 -1.60 11.11 2.24
C THR A 117 -0.56 11.65 3.23
N ASN A 118 -0.64 11.24 4.50
CA ASN A 118 0.28 11.66 5.54
C ASN A 118 1.72 11.21 5.24
N LEU A 119 1.91 9.94 4.84
CA LEU A 119 3.24 9.41 4.54
C LEU A 119 3.83 9.98 3.24
N LEU A 120 2.99 10.31 2.25
CA LEU A 120 3.46 11.02 1.04
C LEU A 120 3.99 12.42 1.38
N GLU A 121 3.30 13.14 2.23
CA GLU A 121 3.76 14.45 2.70
C GLU A 121 5.02 14.33 3.54
N LYS A 122 5.05 13.39 4.50
CA LYS A 122 6.16 13.22 5.43
C LYS A 122 7.44 12.72 4.76
N PHE A 123 7.35 11.65 3.97
CA PHE A 123 8.53 11.00 3.39
C PHE A 123 8.98 11.61 2.07
N ALA A 124 8.10 12.31 1.33
CA ALA A 124 8.46 12.90 0.05
C ALA A 124 8.30 14.42 -0.02
N GLY A 125 7.77 15.07 1.02
CA GLY A 125 7.48 16.51 1.01
C GLY A 125 6.33 16.89 0.06
N LEU A 126 5.48 15.93 -0.33
CA LEU A 126 4.45 16.13 -1.35
C LEU A 126 3.04 16.12 -0.74
N SER A 127 2.42 17.30 -0.62
CA SER A 127 1.02 17.39 -0.20
C SER A 127 0.08 17.13 -1.39
N LYS A 128 -0.46 15.91 -1.47
CA LYS A 128 -1.34 15.50 -2.58
C LYS A 128 -2.39 14.48 -2.13
N HIS A 129 -3.63 14.66 -2.62
CA HIS A 129 -4.68 13.67 -2.40
C HIS A 129 -4.39 12.36 -3.17
N VAL A 130 -4.26 11.25 -2.44
CA VAL A 130 -4.04 9.91 -2.99
C VAL A 130 -5.40 9.24 -3.27
N PRO A 131 -5.85 9.06 -4.52
CA PRO A 131 -7.14 8.43 -4.81
C PRO A 131 -7.16 6.94 -4.46
N THR A 132 -8.35 6.35 -4.36
CA THR A 132 -8.53 4.89 -4.17
C THR A 132 -7.74 4.10 -5.20
N CYS A 133 -7.12 3.00 -4.78
CA CYS A 133 -6.21 2.20 -5.60
C CYS A 133 -4.96 2.94 -6.11
N GLY A 134 -4.62 4.08 -5.52
CA GLY A 134 -3.33 4.74 -5.78
C GLY A 134 -2.17 3.95 -5.21
N ILE A 135 -1.08 3.89 -5.96
CA ILE A 135 0.19 3.26 -5.59
C ILE A 135 1.22 4.37 -5.37
N LEU A 136 1.91 4.31 -4.24
CA LEU A 136 3.08 5.13 -3.93
C LEU A 136 4.27 4.17 -3.76
N ILE A 137 5.40 4.49 -4.38
CA ILE A 137 6.63 3.69 -4.29
C ILE A 137 7.71 4.61 -3.76
N PHE A 138 8.18 4.35 -2.55
CA PHE A 138 9.25 5.10 -1.91
C PHE A 138 10.55 4.31 -1.99
N ASP A 139 11.63 5.04 -2.25
CA ASP A 139 13.00 4.57 -2.19
C ASP A 139 13.75 5.34 -1.10
N PHE A 140 14.31 4.60 -0.14
CA PHE A 140 15.08 5.15 0.98
C PHE A 140 16.52 4.61 0.96
N ASP A 141 17.47 5.52 1.07
CA ASP A 141 18.90 5.22 1.15
C ASP A 141 19.32 4.90 2.60
N VAL A 142 18.67 3.92 3.23
CA VAL A 142 18.91 3.50 4.64
C VAL A 142 18.88 1.99 4.80
N SER A 143 19.64 1.45 5.75
CA SER A 143 19.72 -0.02 5.94
C SER A 143 18.68 -0.55 6.94
N LEU A 144 18.15 0.31 7.80
CA LEU A 144 17.12 -0.03 8.78
C LEU A 144 15.83 0.76 8.50
N TRP A 145 14.69 0.11 8.68
CA TRP A 145 13.40 0.77 8.52
C TRP A 145 13.18 1.91 9.53
N ASP A 146 13.75 1.83 10.72
CA ASP A 146 13.66 2.89 11.74
C ASP A 146 14.48 4.14 11.38
N GLU A 147 15.43 4.03 10.45
CA GLU A 147 16.27 5.15 9.98
C GLU A 147 15.62 5.96 8.85
N ILE A 148 14.45 5.55 8.32
CA ILE A 148 13.79 6.28 7.23
C ILE A 148 13.43 7.70 7.68
N ASP A 149 13.65 8.68 6.81
CA ASP A 149 13.19 10.05 7.05
C ASP A 149 12.54 10.60 5.78
N THR A 150 13.35 10.93 4.77
CA THR A 150 12.87 11.31 3.45
C THR A 150 13.39 10.36 2.38
N GLY A 151 12.65 10.23 1.29
CA GLY A 151 12.95 9.34 0.19
C GLY A 151 12.35 9.82 -1.11
N LYS A 152 12.85 9.28 -2.23
CA LYS A 152 12.23 9.53 -3.54
C LYS A 152 10.89 8.80 -3.59
N CYS A 153 9.85 9.45 -4.10
CA CYS A 153 8.54 8.82 -4.30
C CYS A 153 8.04 8.93 -5.74
N ASP A 154 7.79 7.78 -6.36
CA ASP A 154 7.04 7.67 -7.61
C ASP A 154 5.58 7.28 -7.29
N PHE A 155 4.59 7.92 -7.91
CA PHE A 155 3.16 7.65 -7.64
C PHE A 155 2.35 7.39 -8.90
N TYR A 156 1.43 6.43 -8.82
CA TYR A 156 0.60 5.99 -9.95
C TYR A 156 -0.85 5.87 -9.52
N PHE A 157 -1.75 6.50 -10.28
CA PHE A 157 -3.17 6.53 -9.98
C PHE A 157 -3.98 5.93 -11.13
N PRO A 158 -5.15 5.31 -10.87
CA PRO A 158 -5.95 4.69 -11.92
C PRO A 158 -6.27 5.60 -13.11
N LYS A 159 -6.44 6.90 -12.86
CA LYS A 159 -6.74 7.89 -13.91
C LYS A 159 -5.57 8.18 -14.86
N HIS A 160 -4.34 7.83 -14.50
CA HIS A 160 -3.16 8.01 -15.36
C HIS A 160 -3.01 6.86 -16.38
N LEU A 161 -3.77 5.77 -16.21
CA LEU A 161 -3.67 4.53 -16.98
C LEU A 161 -4.92 4.23 -17.82
N LYS A 162 -5.84 5.19 -17.91
CA LYS A 162 -7.10 5.09 -18.67
C LYS A 162 -7.08 6.01 -19.86
#